data_AF-A0A7S1CYR2-F1
#
_entry.id   AF-A0A7S1CYR2-F1
#
_cell.length_a   1.000
_cell.length_b   1.000
_cell.length_c   1.000
_cell.angle_alpha   90.00
_cell.angle_beta   90.00
_cell.angle_gamma   90.00
#
_symmetry.space_group_name_H-M   'P 1'
#
loop_
_entity.id
_entity.type
_entity.pdbx_description
1 polymer ?
#
loop_
_entity_poly.entity_id
_entity_poly.type
_entity_poly.pdbx_seq_one_letter_code
_entity_poly.pdbx_strand_id
1 'polypeptide(L)'
;RVGKQIRDRWVNHLNPNINHLPFSKEDDLLLWDGHKKLGKRWVEISTKFFNSTRSENHIKNRWYSAAFKKFIANEFGPDAYSGGGTSQSPFTRDEDVTLWEAHKEMGSRWGEIRTRYFNSQRTESELK
;
A
#
# COMPACT_ATOMS: atom_id res chain seq x y z
N ARG A 1 -18.93 5.21 20.51
CA ARG A 1 -17.69 5.43 19.72
C ARG A 1 -16.40 5.52 20.56
N VAL A 2 -16.46 5.73 21.88
CA VAL A 2 -15.28 5.91 22.75
C VAL A 2 -14.49 4.61 23.03
N GLY A 3 -15.17 3.47 23.24
CA GLY A 3 -14.50 2.21 23.63
C GLY A 3 -13.46 1.68 22.63
N LYS A 4 -13.74 1.80 21.31
CA LYS A 4 -12.79 1.40 20.26
C LYS A 4 -11.51 2.26 20.30
N GLN A 5 -11.65 3.56 20.53
CA GLN A 5 -10.52 4.49 20.59
C GLN A 5 -9.64 4.25 21.82
N ILE A 6 -10.24 3.92 22.97
CA ILE A 6 -9.50 3.57 24.19
C ILE A 6 -8.69 2.28 23.97
N ARG A 7 -9.32 1.24 23.43
CA ARG A 7 -8.64 -0.01 23.11
C ARG A 7 -7.49 0.22 22.14
N ASP A 8 -7.72 0.96 21.06
CA ASP A 8 -6.70 1.29 20.06
C ASP A 8 -5.52 2.05 20.66
N ARG A 9 -5.78 2.99 21.59
CA ARG A 9 -4.74 3.73 22.30
C ARG A 9 -3.88 2.79 23.16
N TRP A 10 -4.51 1.85 23.87
CA TRP A 10 -3.78 0.89 24.68
C TRP A 10 -2.91 -0.05 23.84
N VAL A 11 -3.50 -0.71 22.84
CA VAL A 11 -2.81 -1.74 22.04
C VAL A 11 -1.79 -1.19 21.03
N ASN A 12 -1.76 0.13 20.81
CA ASN A 12 -0.76 0.76 19.93
C ASN A 12 0.24 1.64 20.66
N HIS A 13 -0.11 2.22 21.81
CA HIS A 13 0.69 3.29 22.42
C HIS A 13 0.93 3.17 23.92
N LEU A 14 0.04 2.54 24.70
CA LEU A 14 0.16 2.54 26.17
C LEU A 14 0.57 1.18 26.76
N ASN A 15 0.47 0.09 26.01
CA ASN A 15 0.91 -1.21 26.49
C ASN A 15 2.46 -1.25 26.56
N PRO A 16 3.05 -1.43 27.76
CA PRO A 16 4.50 -1.42 27.96
C PRO A 16 5.23 -2.57 27.25
N ASN A 17 4.50 -3.61 26.84
CA ASN A 17 5.04 -4.73 26.07
C ASN A 17 5.23 -4.39 24.57
N ILE A 18 4.83 -3.20 24.13
CA ILE A 18 5.03 -2.75 22.75
C ILE A 18 6.42 -2.14 22.62
N ASN A 19 7.18 -2.63 21.65
CA ASN A 19 8.47 -2.08 21.32
C ASN A 19 8.30 -0.80 20.48
N HIS A 20 8.76 0.31 21.05
CA HIS A 20 8.75 1.65 20.45
C HIS A 20 10.08 2.05 19.80
N LEU A 21 11.08 1.18 19.81
CA LEU A 21 12.38 1.44 19.21
C LEU A 21 12.25 1.58 17.67
N PRO A 22 13.19 2.24 16.99
CA PRO A 22 13.23 2.23 15.53
C PRO A 22 13.27 0.80 14.97
N PHE A 23 12.77 0.60 13.74
CA PHE A 23 12.95 -0.67 13.03
C PHE A 23 14.42 -0.83 12.67
N SER A 24 15.00 -1.97 13.04
CA SER A 24 16.35 -2.35 12.60
C SER A 24 16.33 -2.95 11.19
N LYS A 25 17.51 -3.22 10.62
CA LYS A 25 17.61 -3.90 9.33
C LYS A 25 17.06 -5.34 9.43
N GLU A 26 17.32 -6.01 10.54
CA GLU A 26 16.81 -7.35 10.83
C GLU A 26 15.27 -7.33 10.93
N ASP A 27 14.70 -6.32 11.59
CA ASP A 27 13.24 -6.13 11.62
C ASP A 27 12.68 -5.94 10.21
N ASP A 28 13.36 -5.19 9.34
CA ASP A 28 12.93 -4.98 7.95
C ASP A 28 12.99 -6.26 7.12
N LEU A 29 14.02 -7.08 7.31
CA LEU A 29 14.14 -8.40 6.67
C LEU A 29 13.02 -9.34 7.13
N LEU A 30 12.72 -9.37 8.43
CA LEU A 30 11.62 -10.15 9.00
C LEU A 30 10.27 -9.69 8.46
N LEU A 31 10.06 -8.37 8.36
CA LEU A 31 8.86 -7.79 7.75
C LEU A 31 8.73 -8.19 6.28
N TRP A 32 9.82 -8.13 5.53
CA TRP A 32 9.86 -8.53 4.13
C TRP A 32 9.51 -10.00 3.92
N ASP A 33 10.13 -10.91 4.68
CA ASP A 33 9.85 -12.35 4.61
C ASP A 33 8.42 -12.67 5.08
N GLY A 34 7.97 -12.01 6.14
CA GLY A 34 6.60 -12.13 6.65
C GLY A 34 5.56 -11.69 5.62
N HIS A 35 5.78 -10.57 4.94
CA HIS A 35 4.89 -10.14 3.86
C HIS A 35 4.98 -11.05 2.63
N LYS A 36 6.15 -11.59 2.28
CA LYS A 36 6.27 -12.59 1.19
C LYS A 36 5.46 -13.85 1.47
N LYS A 37 5.45 -14.33 2.72
CA LYS A 37 4.74 -15.55 3.13
C LYS A 37 3.25 -15.32 3.37
N LEU A 38 2.88 -14.19 3.97
CA LEU A 38 1.54 -13.95 4.50
C LEU A 38 0.77 -12.82 3.78
N GLY A 39 1.41 -12.01 2.95
CA GLY A 39 0.80 -10.84 2.33
C GLY A 39 0.40 -9.78 3.36
N LYS A 40 -0.73 -9.09 3.15
CA LYS A 40 -1.21 -7.99 4.01
C LYS A 40 -1.84 -8.44 5.34
N ARG A 41 -1.50 -9.63 5.85
CA ARG A 41 -2.01 -10.16 7.12
C ARG A 41 -1.21 -9.62 8.30
N TRP A 42 -1.36 -8.32 8.57
CA TRP A 42 -0.53 -7.58 9.52
C TRP A 42 -0.56 -8.10 10.96
N VAL A 43 -1.74 -8.53 11.44
CA VAL A 43 -1.88 -9.21 12.75
C VAL A 43 -1.03 -10.47 12.80
N GLU A 44 -1.11 -11.29 11.75
CA GLU A 44 -0.41 -12.57 11.71
C GLU A 44 1.10 -12.38 11.58
N ILE A 45 1.54 -11.37 10.83
CA ILE A 45 2.95 -10.97 10.77
C ILE A 45 3.44 -10.49 12.15
N SER A 46 2.65 -9.66 12.84
CA SER A 46 2.93 -9.21 14.21
C SER A 46 3.17 -10.38 15.15
N THR A 47 2.27 -11.35 15.15
CA THR A 47 2.36 -12.49 16.07
C THR A 47 3.49 -13.46 15.69
N LYS A 48 3.64 -13.81 14.40
CA LYS A 48 4.58 -14.85 13.96
C LYS A 48 6.02 -14.37 13.80
N PHE A 49 6.25 -13.12 13.39
CA PHE A 49 7.58 -12.60 13.07
C PHE A 49 8.12 -11.66 14.15
N PHE A 50 7.22 -10.97 14.87
CA PHE A 50 7.59 -9.97 15.87
C PHE A 50 7.13 -10.33 17.28
N ASN A 51 6.71 -11.58 17.53
CA ASN A 51 6.27 -12.09 18.83
C ASN A 51 5.25 -11.18 19.55
N SER A 52 4.39 -10.49 18.79
CA SER A 52 3.45 -9.47 19.27
C SER A 52 4.08 -8.25 19.94
N THR A 53 5.40 -8.09 19.89
CA THR A 53 6.11 -6.93 20.43
C THR A 53 5.94 -5.70 19.54
N ARG A 54 5.72 -5.89 18.23
CA ARG A 54 5.32 -4.82 17.28
C ARG A 54 3.87 -4.99 16.91
N SER A 55 3.03 -3.98 17.15
CA SER A 55 1.61 -4.06 16.76
C SER A 55 1.43 -4.08 15.23
N GLU A 56 0.27 -4.56 14.76
CA GLU A 56 -0.11 -4.54 13.35
C GLU A 56 0.05 -3.15 12.71
N ASN A 57 -0.20 -2.09 13.49
CA ASN A 57 -0.14 -0.73 13.02
C ASN A 57 1.30 -0.29 12.79
N HIS A 58 2.23 -0.66 13.68
CA HIS A 58 3.66 -0.41 13.48
C HIS A 58 4.19 -1.11 12.22
N ILE A 59 3.79 -2.36 12.01
CA ILE A 59 4.19 -3.18 10.86
C ILE A 59 3.66 -2.60 9.56
N LYS A 60 2.36 -2.29 9.51
CA LYS A 60 1.72 -1.63 8.37
C LYS A 60 2.36 -0.27 8.08
N ASN A 61 2.62 0.53 9.11
CA ASN A 61 3.26 1.84 8.97
C ASN A 61 4.69 1.71 8.44
N ARG A 62 5.47 0.74 8.94
CA ARG A 62 6.82 0.48 8.44
C ARG A 62 6.78 0.08 6.97
N TRP A 63 5.92 -0.88 6.62
CA TRP A 63 5.79 -1.37 5.24
C TRP A 63 5.57 -0.24 4.24
N TYR A 64 4.68 0.72 4.54
CA TYR A 64 4.39 1.84 3.65
C TYR A 64 5.37 3.01 3.75
N SER A 65 6.31 2.98 4.71
CA SER A 65 7.27 4.06 4.91
C SER A 65 8.28 4.16 3.76
N ALA A 66 8.68 5.39 3.42
CA ALA A 66 9.73 5.62 2.42
C ALA A 66 11.06 4.98 2.82
N ALA A 67 11.35 4.90 4.12
CA ALA A 67 12.55 4.26 4.65
C ALA A 67 12.61 2.76 4.30
N PHE A 68 11.50 2.05 4.50
CA PHE A 68 11.41 0.63 4.15
C PHE A 68 11.50 0.41 2.64
N LYS A 69 10.84 1.24 1.83
CA LYS A 69 10.96 1.19 0.35
C LYS A 69 12.40 1.35 -0.12
N LYS A 70 13.12 2.33 0.44
CA LYS A 70 14.54 2.55 0.15
C LYS A 70 15.41 1.36 0.58
N PHE A 71 15.15 0.80 1.76
CA PHE A 71 15.84 -0.38 2.25
C PHE A 71 15.67 -1.58 1.30
N ILE A 72 14.43 -1.90 0.91
CA ILE A 72 14.14 -3.01 -0.01
C ILE A 72 14.74 -2.78 -1.39
N ALA A 73 14.68 -1.54 -1.90
CA ALA A 73 15.32 -1.19 -3.18
C ALA A 73 16.85 -1.41 -3.15
N ASN A 74 17.50 -1.12 -2.02
CA ASN A 74 18.93 -1.31 -1.85
C ASN A 74 19.31 -2.79 -1.67
N GLU A 75 18.52 -3.58 -0.94
CA GLU A 75 18.82 -4.98 -0.64
C GLU A 75 18.44 -5.95 -1.77
N PHE A 76 17.30 -5.73 -2.42
CA PHE A 76 16.71 -6.68 -3.38
C PHE A 76 16.55 -6.09 -4.79
N GLY A 77 16.96 -4.85 -5.01
CA GLY A 77 16.85 -4.14 -6.28
C GLY A 77 15.61 -3.24 -6.38
N PRO A 78 15.63 -2.25 -7.29
CA PRO A 78 14.62 -1.18 -7.38
C PRO A 78 13.19 -1.69 -7.60
N ASP A 79 13.05 -2.86 -8.24
CA ASP A 79 11.75 -3.45 -8.57
C ASP A 79 11.19 -4.39 -7.50
N ALA A 80 11.95 -4.66 -6.43
CA ALA A 80 11.51 -5.61 -5.41
C ALA A 80 10.22 -5.17 -4.70
N TYR A 81 10.08 -3.88 -4.40
CA TYR A 81 8.92 -3.35 -3.67
C TYR A 81 7.65 -3.19 -4.54
N SER A 82 7.73 -3.41 -5.86
CA SER A 82 6.68 -3.09 -6.84
C SER A 82 5.34 -3.83 -6.65
N GLY A 83 5.26 -4.85 -5.78
CA GLY A 83 4.02 -5.56 -5.43
C GLY A 83 3.21 -4.94 -4.28
N GLY A 84 3.67 -3.83 -3.68
CA GLY A 84 3.13 -3.25 -2.45
C GLY A 84 2.12 -2.12 -2.64
N GLY A 85 1.18 -2.24 -3.59
CA GLY A 85 -0.02 -1.39 -3.70
C GLY A 85 0.16 0.12 -3.41
N THR A 86 0.73 0.86 -4.37
CA THR A 86 0.03 2.10 -4.75
C THR A 86 -1.37 1.69 -5.21
N SER A 87 -2.38 2.52 -5.03
CA SER A 87 -3.62 2.35 -5.80
C SER A 87 -3.19 2.07 -7.23
N GLN A 88 -3.39 0.85 -7.75
CA GLN A 88 -3.33 0.67 -9.19
C GLN A 88 -4.48 1.55 -9.65
N SER A 89 -4.12 2.75 -10.11
CA SER A 89 -5.02 3.51 -10.94
C SER A 89 -5.51 2.50 -11.98
N PRO A 90 -6.83 2.31 -12.12
CA PRO A 90 -7.33 1.44 -13.18
C PRO A 90 -6.95 1.99 -14.57
N PHE A 91 -6.35 3.18 -14.60
CA PHE A 91 -5.77 3.87 -15.74
C PHE A 91 -4.25 3.66 -15.79
N THR A 92 -3.76 3.34 -16.98
CA THR A 92 -2.35 3.39 -17.36
C THR A 92 -1.80 4.81 -17.32
N ARG A 93 -0.47 4.96 -17.41
CA ARG A 93 0.18 6.28 -17.47
C ARG A 93 -0.29 7.10 -18.67
N ASP A 94 -0.55 6.46 -19.80
CA ASP A 94 -1.03 7.13 -21.01
C ASP A 94 -2.48 7.58 -20.86
N GLU A 95 -3.29 6.79 -20.14
CA GLU A 95 -4.66 7.15 -19.77
C GLU A 95 -4.71 8.32 -18.78
N ASP A 96 -3.76 8.39 -17.84
CA ASP A 96 -3.63 9.55 -16.93
C ASP A 96 -3.25 10.83 -17.69
N VAL A 97 -2.32 10.75 -18.65
CA VAL A 97 -1.97 11.89 -19.54
C VAL A 97 -3.18 12.32 -20.36
N THR A 98 -3.88 11.36 -20.97
CA THR A 98 -5.08 11.61 -21.76
C THR A 98 -6.18 12.29 -20.92
N LEU A 99 -6.38 11.85 -19.68
CA LEU A 99 -7.34 12.45 -18.76
C LEU A 99 -6.98 13.90 -18.42
N TRP A 100 -5.69 14.19 -18.23
CA TRP A 100 -5.19 15.53 -17.92
C TRP A 100 -5.32 16.50 -19.10
N GLU A 101 -4.99 16.05 -20.32
CA GLU A 101 -5.12 16.86 -21.53
C GLU A 101 -6.59 17.15 -21.86
N ALA A 102 -7.45 16.13 -21.78
CA ALA A 102 -8.88 16.29 -22.00
C ALA A 102 -9.51 17.23 -20.95
N HIS A 103 -9.06 17.16 -19.68
CA HIS A 103 -9.50 18.12 -18.65
C HIS A 103 -9.08 19.55 -18.97
N LYS A 104 -7.87 19.76 -19.51
CA LYS A 104 -7.42 21.09 -19.94
C LYS A 104 -8.24 21.65 -21.09
N GLU A 105 -8.63 20.80 -22.04
CA GLU A 105 -9.34 21.21 -23.26
C GLU A 105 -10.83 21.48 -23.02
N MET A 106 -11.51 20.56 -22.32
CA MET A 106 -12.97 20.61 -22.15
C MET A 106 -13.44 20.78 -20.70
N GLY A 107 -12.52 21.00 -19.76
CA GLY A 107 -12.81 21.18 -18.34
C GLY A 107 -13.29 19.90 -17.67
N SER A 108 -14.01 20.03 -16.55
CA SER A 108 -14.50 18.90 -15.74
C SER A 108 -15.69 18.13 -16.35
N ARG A 109 -15.75 18.01 -17.68
CA ARG A 109 -16.80 17.28 -18.42
C ARG A 109 -16.52 15.77 -18.45
N TRP A 110 -16.43 15.15 -17.28
CA TRP A 110 -15.97 13.77 -17.11
C TRP A 110 -16.74 12.72 -17.92
N GLY A 111 -18.05 12.91 -18.13
CA GLY A 111 -18.85 12.02 -18.97
C GLY A 111 -18.49 12.10 -20.46
N GLU A 112 -18.14 13.29 -20.94
CA GLU A 112 -17.71 13.51 -22.33
C GLU A 112 -16.28 13.03 -22.52
N ILE A 113 -15.39 13.30 -21.55
CA ILE A 113 -14.00 12.80 -21.52
C ILE A 113 -13.99 11.27 -21.55
N ARG A 114 -14.78 10.62 -20.69
CA ARG A 114 -14.92 9.16 -20.66
C ARG A 114 -15.39 8.60 -22.01
N THR A 115 -16.40 9.23 -22.61
CA THR A 115 -17.00 8.77 -23.87
C THR A 115 -16.04 8.91 -25.05
N ARG A 116 -15.33 10.04 -25.14
CA ARG A 116 -14.45 10.34 -26.27
C ARG A 116 -13.11 9.62 -26.20
N TYR A 117 -12.53 9.50 -25.00
CA TYR A 117 -11.14 9.04 -24.85
C TYR A 117 -11.02 7.62 -24.27
N PHE A 118 -12.02 7.13 -23.53
CA PHE A 118 -11.92 5.87 -22.78
C PHE A 118 -12.96 4.82 -23.15
N ASN A 119 -13.84 5.08 -24.13
CA ASN A 119 -14.95 4.18 -24.49
C ASN A 119 -14.60 3.19 -25.61
N SER A 120 -13.38 3.24 -26.17
CA SER A 120 -12.96 2.43 -27.32
C SER A 120 -12.20 1.13 -26.97
N GLN A 121 -12.09 0.74 -25.69
CA GLN A 121 -11.25 -0.39 -25.26
C GLN A 121 -11.99 -1.44 -24.40
N ARG A 122 -13.33 -1.49 -24.44
CA ARG A 122 -14.10 -2.52 -23.68
C ARG A 122 -15.22 -3.23 -24.42
N THR A 123 -15.33 -3.07 -25.75
CA THR A 123 -16.44 -3.64 -26.54
C THR A 123 -16.00 -4.61 -27.64
N GLU A 124 -14.78 -5.18 -27.60
CA GLU A 124 -14.35 -6.17 -28.61
C GLU A 124 -14.03 -7.57 -28.04
N SER A 125 -14.23 -7.85 -26.75
CA SER A 125 -14.01 -9.18 -26.18
C SER A 125 -15.28 -10.04 -26.00
N GLU A 126 -16.42 -9.65 -26.59
CA GLU A 126 -17.68 -10.44 -26.55
C GLU A 126 -18.18 -10.88 -27.95
N LEU A 127 -17.30 -10.97 -28.95
CA LEU A 127 -17.67 -11.45 -30.29
C LEU A 127 -16.76 -12.54 -30.88
N LYS A 128 -16.16 -13.39 -30.04
CA LYS A 128 -15.69 -14.72 -30.49
C LYS A 128 -16.03 -15.79 -29.46
#